data_AF-K9DSK2-F1
#
_entry.id   AF-K9DSK2-F1
#
_cell.length_a   1.000
_cell.length_b   1.000
_cell.length_c   1.000
_cell.angle_alpha   90.00
_cell.angle_beta   90.00
_cell.angle_gamma   90.00
#
_symmetry.space_group_name_H-M   'P 1'
#
loop_
_entity.id
_entity.type
_entity.pdbx_description
1 polymer ?
#
loop_
_entity_poly.entity_id
_entity_poly.type
_entity_poly.pdbx_seq_one_letter_code
_entity_poly.pdbx_strand_id
1 'polypeptide(L)'
;MRRWARRASAAAASRSAPSGWKSRWRARQRIQVLPGVPAPRSFDPLRIPPGQYLMLGDNRNDSADSRVIGLVPREKLVGRAERILVSAAYQENWMPRLDRFGMSLREDR
;
A
#
# COMPACT_ATOMS: atom_id res chain seq x y z
N MET A 1 -27.16 43.11 29.22
CA MET A 1 -26.22 41.98 29.01
C MET A 1 -26.56 41.31 27.68
N ARG A 2 -25.58 41.19 26.77
CA ARG A 2 -25.77 40.91 25.34
C ARG A 2 -25.95 39.41 25.06
N ARG A 3 -26.94 39.05 24.23
CA ARG A 3 -27.08 37.76 23.53
C ARG A 3 -26.21 37.74 22.28
N TRP A 4 -25.50 36.63 22.00
CA TRP A 4 -25.17 36.05 20.68
C TRP A 4 -24.92 34.55 20.94
N ALA A 5 -25.78 33.61 20.54
CA ALA A 5 -26.11 33.12 19.20
C ALA A 5 -25.10 32.10 18.62
N ARG A 6 -25.66 30.89 18.42
CA ARG A 6 -25.44 29.92 17.32
C ARG A 6 -24.43 28.78 17.50
N ARG A 7 -25.04 27.59 17.63
CA ARG A 7 -24.62 26.32 17.04
C ARG A 7 -23.90 26.53 15.70
N ALA A 8 -22.75 25.89 15.55
CA ALA A 8 -22.27 25.40 14.27
C ALA A 8 -22.11 23.88 14.39
N SER A 9 -23.18 23.16 14.02
CA SER A 9 -23.08 21.76 13.63
C SER A 9 -22.32 21.74 12.32
N ALA A 10 -21.02 21.44 12.36
CA ALA A 10 -20.28 21.13 11.15
C ALA A 10 -20.78 19.77 10.64
N ALA A 11 -21.72 19.81 9.70
CA ALA A 11 -22.10 18.66 8.91
C ALA A 11 -20.83 18.10 8.27
N ALA A 12 -20.35 16.97 8.80
CA ALA A 12 -19.38 16.14 8.11
C ALA A 12 -20.04 15.74 6.78
N ALA A 13 -19.59 16.36 5.70
CA ALA A 13 -20.09 16.09 4.36
C ALA A 13 -19.83 14.61 4.06
N SER A 14 -20.87 13.77 4.21
CA SER A 14 -20.92 12.40 3.73
C SER A 14 -20.95 12.44 2.21
N ARG A 15 -19.81 12.71 1.57
CA ARG A 15 -19.65 12.44 0.15
C ARG A 15 -19.46 10.94 0.01
N SER A 16 -20.56 10.26 -0.30
CA SER A 16 -20.56 8.87 -0.74
C SER A 16 -19.52 8.68 -1.84
N ALA A 17 -18.58 7.76 -1.62
CA ALA A 17 -17.65 7.34 -2.66
C ALA A 17 -18.46 6.96 -3.93
N PRO A 18 -18.07 7.39 -5.14
CA PRO A 18 -18.81 7.09 -6.35
C PRO A 18 -19.05 5.58 -6.48
N SER A 19 -20.27 5.22 -6.88
CA SER A 19 -20.84 3.85 -6.88
C SER A 19 -20.04 2.81 -7.68
N GLY A 20 -19.02 3.23 -8.44
CA GLY A 20 -18.09 2.37 -9.17
C GLY A 20 -16.74 2.07 -8.49
N TRP A 21 -16.42 2.65 -7.33
CA TRP A 21 -15.06 2.52 -6.74
C TRP A 21 -14.81 1.16 -6.06
N LYS A 22 -15.87 0.44 -5.64
CA LYS A 22 -15.76 -0.78 -4.84
C LYS A 22 -15.50 -2.07 -5.64
N SER A 23 -15.70 -2.08 -6.96
CA SER A 23 -15.75 -3.33 -7.74
C SER A 23 -14.47 -3.68 -8.50
N ARG A 24 -13.46 -2.80 -8.58
CA ARG A 24 -12.26 -3.03 -9.42
C ARG A 24 -10.99 -3.47 -8.67
N TRP A 25 -10.97 -3.41 -7.34
CA TRP A 25 -9.75 -3.60 -6.54
C TRP A 25 -9.92 -4.69 -5.47
N ARG A 26 -10.21 -5.93 -5.89
CA ARG A 26 -9.97 -7.11 -5.04
C ARG A 26 -8.67 -7.79 -5.48
N ALA A 27 -7.55 -7.10 -5.31
CA ALA A 27 -6.28 -7.79 -5.26
C ALA A 27 -6.13 -8.34 -3.83
N ARG A 28 -6.20 -9.66 -3.68
CA ARG A 28 -5.68 -10.30 -2.46
C ARG A 28 -4.17 -10.36 -2.67
N GLN A 29 -3.40 -9.85 -1.73
CA GLN A 29 -1.95 -9.94 -1.76
C GLN A 29 -1.51 -10.53 -0.44
N ARG A 30 -0.61 -11.51 -0.49
CA ARG A 30 -0.05 -12.13 0.71
C ARG A 30 0.97 -11.16 1.29
N ILE A 31 0.72 -10.72 2.51
CA ILE A 31 1.66 -9.87 3.26
C ILE A 31 2.29 -10.70 4.36
N GLN A 32 3.55 -10.40 4.67
CA GLN A 32 4.24 -10.91 5.84
C GLN A 32 4.10 -9.90 6.98
N VAL A 33 3.63 -10.41 8.12
CA VAL A 33 3.62 -9.69 9.39
C VAL A 33 4.31 -10.57 10.42
N LEU A 34 5.32 -10.04 11.08
CA LEU A 34 6.06 -10.71 12.14
C LEU A 34 5.47 -10.30 13.50
N PRO A 35 4.85 -11.21 14.26
CA PRO A 35 4.42 -10.91 15.63
C PRO A 35 5.63 -10.56 16.50
N GLY A 36 5.45 -9.64 17.46
CA GLY A 36 6.50 -9.27 18.42
C GLY A 36 7.58 -8.32 17.89
N VAL A 37 7.73 -8.15 16.57
CA VAL A 37 8.63 -7.14 16.00
C VAL A 37 7.95 -5.76 16.03
N PRO A 38 8.51 -4.74 16.70
CA PRO A 38 8.00 -3.37 16.63
C PRO A 38 8.08 -2.85 15.19
N ALA A 39 6.96 -2.37 14.64
CA ALA A 39 6.90 -1.80 13.31
C ALA A 39 5.69 -0.85 13.20
N PRO A 40 5.76 0.20 12.36
CA PRO A 40 4.62 1.07 12.09
C PRO A 40 3.54 0.27 11.36
N ARG A 41 2.53 -0.23 12.08
CA ARG A 41 1.45 -1.06 11.50
C ARG A 41 0.21 -0.24 11.11
N SER A 42 0.13 0.99 11.58
CA SER A 42 -0.99 1.91 11.37
C SER A 42 -0.47 3.32 11.17
N PHE A 43 -1.25 4.13 10.46
CA PHE A 43 -1.05 5.56 10.28
C PHE A 43 -2.42 6.21 10.17
N ASP A 44 -2.47 7.52 10.43
CA ASP A 44 -3.73 8.26 10.36
C ASP A 44 -4.37 8.20 8.97
N PRO A 45 -5.70 8.32 8.88
CA PRO A 45 -6.38 8.38 7.59
C PRO A 45 -5.75 9.44 6.68
N LEU A 46 -5.21 8.99 5.55
CA LEU A 46 -4.51 9.84 4.59
C LEU A 46 -5.30 9.98 3.30
N ARG A 47 -5.57 11.23 2.90
CA ARG A 47 -6.10 11.53 1.57
C ARG A 47 -4.94 11.65 0.58
N ILE A 48 -4.89 10.74 -0.38
CA ILE A 48 -3.88 10.75 -1.44
C ILE A 48 -4.21 11.83 -2.47
N PRO A 49 -3.34 12.83 -2.71
CA PRO A 49 -3.55 13.83 -3.76
C PRO A 49 -3.46 13.22 -5.17
N PRO A 50 -4.01 13.90 -6.21
CA PRO A 50 -3.78 13.50 -7.59
C PRO A 50 -2.29 13.40 -7.91
N GLY A 51 -1.90 12.38 -8.68
CA GLY A 51 -0.49 12.18 -9.09
C GLY A 51 0.42 11.62 -7.99
N GLN A 52 -0.10 11.31 -6.80
CA GLN A 52 0.64 10.70 -5.70
C GLN A 52 0.21 9.25 -5.48
N TYR A 53 1.11 8.44 -4.94
CA TYR A 53 0.91 7.02 -4.69
C TYR A 53 1.35 6.65 -3.28
N LEU A 54 0.49 5.89 -2.60
CA LEU A 54 0.86 5.20 -1.36
C LEU A 54 1.47 3.84 -1.73
N MET A 55 2.72 3.61 -1.34
CA MET A 55 3.42 2.35 -1.56
C MET A 55 3.60 1.62 -0.24
N LEU A 56 3.28 0.32 -0.22
CA LEU A 56 3.48 -0.55 0.94
C LEU A 56 4.20 -1.82 0.50
N GLY A 57 5.25 -2.22 1.23
CA GLY A 57 5.95 -3.47 0.97
C GLY A 57 5.18 -4.68 1.48
N ASP A 58 5.38 -5.86 0.89
CA ASP A 58 4.74 -7.09 1.35
C ASP A 58 5.30 -7.55 2.71
N ASN A 59 6.60 -7.35 2.96
CA ASN A 59 7.19 -7.54 4.28
C ASN A 59 6.95 -6.31 5.16
N ARG A 60 5.80 -6.30 5.86
CA ARG A 60 5.30 -5.09 6.55
C ARG A 60 6.17 -4.66 7.71
N ASN A 61 6.92 -5.58 8.30
CA ASN A 61 7.80 -5.31 9.43
C ASN A 61 9.19 -4.82 9.00
N ASP A 62 9.58 -5.07 7.75
CA ASP A 62 10.92 -4.82 7.25
C ASP A 62 10.84 -4.12 5.88
N SER A 63 10.14 -2.98 5.87
CA SER A 63 10.01 -2.14 4.68
C SER A 63 9.95 -0.68 5.09
N ALA A 64 10.90 0.11 4.60
CA ALA A 64 10.90 1.57 4.68
C ALA A 64 10.01 2.16 3.56
N ASP A 65 8.73 1.81 3.59
CA ASP A 65 7.75 2.26 2.59
C ASP A 65 7.09 3.59 2.98
N SER A 66 5.95 3.94 2.35
CA SER A 66 5.30 5.24 2.54
C SER A 66 4.90 5.57 3.98
N ARG A 67 4.89 4.58 4.88
CA ARG A 67 4.74 4.81 6.33
C ARG A 67 5.90 5.61 6.94
N VAL A 68 7.07 5.58 6.30
CA VAL A 68 8.30 6.26 6.73
C VAL A 68 8.68 7.36 5.74
N ILE A 69 8.63 7.08 4.43
CA ILE A 69 9.15 8.00 3.39
C ILE A 69 8.08 8.93 2.79
N GLY A 70 6.81 8.75 3.15
CA GLY A 70 5.70 9.49 2.57
C GLY A 70 5.24 9.01 1.19
N LEU A 71 4.42 9.82 0.52
CA LEU A 71 3.84 9.48 -0.77
C LEU A 71 4.87 9.58 -1.91
N VAL A 72 4.71 8.73 -2.93
CA VAL A 72 5.57 8.67 -4.11
C VAL A 72 4.88 9.37 -5.28
N PRO A 73 5.52 10.36 -5.93
CA PRO A 73 4.92 11.06 -7.06
C PRO A 73 4.99 10.23 -8.36
N ARG A 74 4.03 10.45 -9.27
CA ARG A 74 3.82 9.67 -10.51
C ARG A 74 5.06 9.55 -11.39
N GLU A 75 5.83 10.62 -11.49
CA GLU A 75 7.03 10.75 -12.32
C GLU A 75 8.16 9.83 -11.87
N LYS A 76 8.14 9.35 -10.61
CA LYS A 76 9.10 8.37 -10.10
C LYS A 76 8.72 6.93 -10.42
N LEU A 77 7.53 6.68 -11.00
CA LEU A 77 7.11 5.33 -11.37
C LEU A 77 7.69 4.94 -12.72
N VAL A 78 8.63 4.01 -12.71
CA VAL A 78 9.32 3.50 -13.90
C VAL A 78 8.49 2.43 -14.63
N GLY A 79 7.90 1.48 -13.88
CA GLY A 79 7.19 0.36 -14.48
C GLY A 79 6.52 -0.53 -13.44
N ARG A 80 5.96 -1.65 -13.91
CA ARG A 80 5.31 -2.66 -13.10
C ARG A 80 6.09 -3.98 -13.20
N ALA A 81 6.37 -4.61 -12.07
CA ALA A 81 6.98 -5.93 -12.04
C ALA A 81 5.93 -7.00 -12.42
N GLU A 82 6.31 -7.90 -13.33
CA GLU A 82 5.37 -8.88 -13.92
C GLU A 82 5.77 -10.32 -13.64
N ARG A 83 7.06 -10.65 -13.73
CA ARG A 83 7.58 -12.02 -13.62
C ARG A 83 8.94 -12.05 -12.95
N ILE A 84 9.32 -13.22 -12.43
CA ILE A 84 10.65 -13.48 -11.88
C ILE A 84 11.58 -13.97 -12.99
N LEU A 85 12.67 -13.26 -13.24
CA LEU A 85 13.67 -13.65 -14.25
C LEU A 85 14.82 -14.47 -13.66
N VAL A 86 15.31 -14.10 -12.48
CA VAL A 86 16.42 -14.78 -11.80
C VAL A 86 16.13 -14.85 -10.31
N SER A 87 16.51 -15.94 -9.65
CA SER A 87 16.36 -16.10 -8.21
C SER A 87 17.46 -16.96 -7.61
N ALA A 88 17.97 -16.57 -6.44
CA ALA A 88 18.96 -17.32 -5.66
C ALA A 88 18.49 -17.55 -4.22
N ALA A 89 18.91 -18.66 -3.63
CA ALA A 89 18.68 -19.01 -2.23
C ALA A 89 19.62 -18.22 -1.30
N TYR A 90 19.45 -16.89 -1.24
CA TYR A 90 20.43 -15.98 -0.63
C TYR A 90 20.61 -16.14 0.88
N GLN A 91 19.61 -16.68 1.59
CA GLN A 91 19.69 -16.95 3.03
C GLN A 91 20.35 -18.30 3.34
N GLU A 92 20.61 -19.11 2.31
CA GLU A 92 21.13 -20.46 2.43
C GLU A 92 22.51 -20.53 1.76
N ASN A 93 22.59 -21.13 0.57
CA ASN A 93 23.84 -21.47 -0.12
C ASN A 93 23.99 -20.79 -1.48
N TRP A 94 23.19 -19.76 -1.79
CA TRP A 94 23.19 -19.04 -3.05
C TRP A 94 22.85 -19.87 -4.31
N MET A 95 22.40 -21.12 -4.19
CA MET A 95 21.98 -21.91 -5.36
C MET A 95 20.83 -21.24 -6.12
N PRO A 96 20.80 -21.35 -7.46
CA PRO A 96 19.71 -20.83 -8.26
C PRO A 96 18.39 -21.55 -7.96
N ARG A 97 17.32 -20.79 -7.78
CA ARG A 97 15.95 -21.30 -7.60
C ARG A 97 15.23 -21.30 -8.93
N LEU A 98 15.48 -22.35 -9.72
CA LEU A 98 14.99 -22.48 -11.09
C LEU A 98 13.47 -22.65 -11.19
N ASP A 99 12.84 -23.21 -10.15
CA ASP A 99 11.38 -23.33 -10.00
C ASP A 99 10.66 -21.97 -10.05
N ARG A 100 11.38 -20.89 -9.74
CA ARG A 100 10.84 -19.54 -9.74
C ARG A 100 10.93 -18.83 -11.09
N PHE A 101 11.68 -19.37 -12.04
CA PHE A 101 11.84 -18.74 -13.35
C PHE A 101 10.48 -18.61 -14.05
N GLY A 102 10.17 -17.41 -14.53
CA GLY A 102 8.94 -17.13 -15.27
C GLY A 102 7.67 -17.07 -14.42
N MET A 103 7.74 -17.34 -13.10
CA MET A 103 6.59 -17.22 -12.21
C MET A 103 5.97 -15.82 -12.31
N SER A 104 4.64 -15.80 -12.45
CA SER A 104 3.85 -14.57 -12.45
C SER A 104 3.86 -13.92 -11.07
N LEU A 105 4.06 -12.60 -11.04
CA LEU A 105 3.83 -11.77 -9.85
C LEU A 105 2.39 -11.23 -9.79
N ARG A 106 1.55 -11.58 -10.78
CA ARG A 106 0.12 -11.32 -10.75
C ARG A 106 -0.61 -12.55 -10.25
N GLU A 107 -1.64 -12.39 -9.42
CA GLU A 107 -2.70 -13.40 -9.36
C GLU A 107 -3.33 -13.51 -10.75
N ASP A 108 -3.23 -14.69 -11.35
CA ASP A 108 -3.94 -15.04 -12.57
C ASP A 108 -5.45 -14.88 -12.29
N ARG A 109 -6.12 -14.05 -13.08
CA ARG A 109 -7.58 -13.96 -13.09
C ARG A 109 -8.16 -15.02 -14.00
#